data_AF-A0ABC9NC37-F1
#
_entry.id   AF-A0ABC9NC37-F1
#
_cell.length_a   1.000
_cell.length_b   1.000
_cell.length_c   1.000
_cell.angle_alpha   90.00
_cell.angle_beta   90.00
_cell.angle_gamma   90.00
#
_symmetry.space_group_name_H-M   'P 1'
#
loop_
_entity.id
_entity.type
_entity.pdbx_description
1 polymer ?
#
loop_
_entity_poly.entity_id
_entity_poly.type
_entity_poly.pdbx_seq_one_letter_code
_entity_poly.pdbx_strand_id
1 'polypeptide(L)'
;MPHDFPLFAGFIFMLGITMVAAPGVPGGAIMASLGILQSMLGFDESAQALMIALYIAMDSFGTACNVTGDGAIALIIDKVMGKK
;
A
#
# COMPACT_ATOMS: atom_id res chain seq x y z
N MET A 1 -12.14 17.26 9.83
CA MET A 1 -13.03 16.10 10.04
C MET A 1 -12.49 15.31 11.23
N PRO A 2 -13.32 14.75 12.11
CA PRO A 2 -12.79 13.87 13.15
C PRO A 2 -12.21 12.64 12.46
N HIS A 3 -10.92 12.40 12.65
CA HIS A 3 -10.27 11.17 12.22
C HIS A 3 -10.58 10.09 13.24
N ASP A 4 -11.64 9.33 12.99
CA ASP A 4 -12.12 8.28 13.88
C ASP A 4 -11.69 6.88 13.39
N PHE A 5 -11.81 5.90 14.28
CA PHE A 5 -11.45 4.52 13.97
C PHE A 5 -12.20 3.94 12.76
N PRO A 6 -13.54 4.14 12.63
CA PRO A 6 -14.28 3.66 11.46
C PRO A 6 -13.77 4.22 10.13
N LEU A 7 -13.40 5.50 10.07
CA LEU A 7 -12.83 6.11 8.88
C LEU A 7 -11.54 5.39 8.46
N PHE A 8 -10.59 5.23 9.39
CA PHE A 8 -9.31 4.59 9.07
C PHE A 8 -9.44 3.11 8.77
N ALA A 9 -10.33 2.39 9.48
CA ALA A 9 -10.63 1.00 9.15
C ALA A 9 -11.17 0.89 7.71
N GLY A 10 -12.15 1.71 7.34
CA GLY A 10 -12.69 1.74 5.98
C GLY A 10 -11.64 2.12 4.92
N PHE A 11 -10.80 3.10 5.23
CA PHE A 11 -9.69 3.51 4.36
C PHE A 11 -8.69 2.36 4.12
N ILE A 12 -8.28 1.64 5.16
CA ILE A 12 -7.34 0.50 5.04
C ILE A 12 -7.94 -0.61 4.19
N PHE A 13 -9.22 -0.95 4.38
CA PHE A 13 -9.88 -1.97 3.56
C PHE A 13 -9.96 -1.56 2.09
N MET A 14 -10.35 -0.32 1.80
CA MET A 14 -10.42 0.18 0.44
C MET A 14 -9.04 0.24 -0.22
N LEU A 15 -8.01 0.68 0.50
CA LEU A 15 -6.64 0.59 0.02
C LEU A 15 -6.26 -0.85 -0.32
N GLY A 16 -6.54 -1.81 0.56
CA GLY A 16 -6.25 -3.22 0.31
C GLY A 16 -6.85 -3.73 -1.01
N ILE A 17 -8.11 -3.37 -1.30
CA ILE A 17 -8.79 -3.73 -2.55
C ILE A 17 -8.11 -3.06 -3.74
N THR A 18 -7.88 -1.75 -3.67
CA THR A 18 -7.29 -0.99 -4.77
C THR A 18 -5.86 -1.42 -5.09
N MET A 19 -5.10 -1.86 -4.09
CA MET A 19 -3.72 -2.32 -4.28
C MET A 19 -3.63 -3.64 -5.06
N VAL A 20 -4.71 -4.43 -5.15
CA VAL A 20 -4.78 -5.60 -6.05
C VAL A 20 -4.70 -5.18 -7.52
N ALA A 21 -5.25 -4.01 -7.85
CA ALA A 21 -5.27 -3.46 -9.20
C ALA A 21 -4.08 -2.52 -9.49
N ALA A 22 -3.16 -2.33 -8.54
CA ALA A 22 -2.03 -1.44 -8.72
C ALA A 22 -1.07 -1.99 -9.80
N PRO A 23 -0.62 -1.15 -10.76
CA PRO A 23 0.30 -1.59 -11.80
C PRO A 23 1.68 -1.89 -11.20
N GLY A 24 2.34 -2.95 -11.69
CA GLY A 24 3.67 -3.38 -11.24
C GLY A 24 4.83 -2.50 -11.73
N VAL A 25 4.62 -1.19 -11.86
CA VAL A 25 5.62 -0.20 -12.28
C VAL A 25 6.01 0.67 -11.08
N PRO A 26 7.21 1.30 -11.06
CA PRO A 26 7.60 2.23 -10.01
C PRO A 26 6.55 3.33 -9.81
N GLY A 27 6.15 3.59 -8.56
CA GLY A 27 5.07 4.53 -8.26
C GLY A 27 3.64 4.05 -8.56
N GLY A 28 3.43 2.82 -9.03
CA GLY A 28 2.11 2.31 -9.39
C GLY A 28 1.11 2.31 -8.23
N ALA A 29 1.57 1.98 -7.03
CA ALA A 29 0.75 1.95 -5.82
C ALA A 29 0.25 3.34 -5.39
N ILE A 30 1.12 4.37 -5.42
CA ILE A 30 0.69 5.73 -5.05
C ILE A 30 -0.33 6.26 -6.06
N MET A 31 -0.10 6.04 -7.36
CA MET A 31 -1.03 6.46 -8.42
C MET A 31 -2.41 5.81 -8.27
N ALA A 32 -2.46 4.53 -7.88
CA ALA A 32 -3.70 3.84 -7.59
C ALA A 32 -4.42 4.41 -6.35
N SER A 33 -3.67 4.86 -5.33
CA SER A 33 -4.22 5.35 -4.07
C SER A 33 -4.70 6.81 -4.09
N LEU A 34 -4.31 7.63 -5.06
CA LEU A 34 -4.64 9.07 -5.12
C LEU A 34 -6.15 9.35 -5.03
N GLY A 35 -6.97 8.56 -5.73
CA GLY A 35 -8.42 8.72 -5.70
C GLY A 35 -9.03 8.45 -4.33
N ILE A 36 -8.47 7.52 -3.56
CA ILE A 36 -8.91 7.22 -2.19
C ILE A 36 -8.42 8.30 -1.22
N LEU A 37 -7.17 8.76 -1.35
CA LEU A 37 -6.62 9.85 -0.54
C LEU A 37 -7.48 11.12 -0.66
N GLN A 38 -7.94 11.45 -1.86
CA GLN A 38 -8.85 12.58 -2.09
C GLN A 38 -10.26 12.30 -1.53
N SER A 39 -10.88 11.19 -1.93
CA SER A 39 -12.30 10.94 -1.65
C SER A 39 -12.60 10.57 -0.20
N MET A 40 -11.67 9.94 0.51
CA MET A 40 -11.87 9.48 1.89
C MET A 40 -11.16 10.35 2.92
N LEU A 41 -9.93 10.80 2.64
CA LEU A 41 -9.15 11.62 3.58
C LEU A 41 -9.22 13.12 3.27
N GLY A 42 -9.81 13.51 2.14
CA GLY A 42 -9.95 14.92 1.76
C GLY A 42 -8.62 15.58 1.39
N PHE A 43 -7.64 14.82 0.90
CA PHE A 43 -6.37 15.39 0.48
C PHE A 43 -6.59 16.30 -0.73
N ASP A 44 -6.09 17.52 -0.63
CA ASP A 44 -6.06 18.47 -1.74
C ASP A 44 -4.89 18.15 -2.70
N GLU A 45 -4.83 18.87 -3.82
CA GLU A 45 -3.79 18.64 -4.85
C GLU A 45 -2.37 18.80 -4.29
N SER A 46 -2.18 19.71 -3.33
CA SER A 46 -0.88 19.95 -2.70
C SER A 46 -0.46 18.77 -1.81
N ALA A 47 -1.38 18.25 -0.99
CA ALA A 47 -1.14 17.06 -0.18
C ALA A 47 -0.92 15.82 -1.04
N GLN A 48 -1.68 15.65 -2.14
CA GLN A 48 -1.46 14.56 -3.09
C GLN A 48 -0.07 14.65 -3.76
N ALA A 49 0.36 15.83 -4.18
CA ALA A 49 1.69 16.04 -4.75
C ALA A 49 2.79 15.68 -3.74
N LEU A 50 2.61 16.05 -2.47
CA LEU A 50 3.54 15.69 -1.40
C LEU A 50 3.56 14.17 -1.16
N MET A 51 2.41 13.49 -1.22
CA MET A 51 2.34 12.04 -1.11
C MET A 51 3.06 11.33 -2.27
N ILE A 52 2.94 11.84 -3.50
CA ILE A 52 3.70 11.34 -4.65
C ILE A 52 5.20 11.50 -4.42
N ALA A 53 5.63 12.70 -4.01
CA ALA A 53 7.05 12.98 -3.76
C ALA A 53 7.60 12.08 -2.64
N LEU A 54 6.87 11.95 -1.53
CA LEU A 54 7.25 11.08 -0.42
C LEU A 54 7.33 9.63 -0.88
N TYR A 55 6.32 9.15 -1.60
CA TYR A 55 6.28 7.78 -2.10
C TYR A 55 7.47 7.49 -3.01
N ILE A 56 7.77 8.36 -3.97
CA ILE A 56 8.92 8.20 -4.87
C ILE A 56 10.22 8.13 -4.08
N ALA A 57 10.37 8.94 -3.02
CA ALA A 57 11.55 8.91 -2.18
C ALA A 57 11.70 7.59 -1.38
N MET A 58 10.60 6.87 -1.12
CA MET A 58 10.59 5.67 -0.28
C MET A 58 10.19 4.37 -0.99
N ASP A 59 9.83 4.39 -2.29
CA ASP A 59 9.28 3.26 -3.03
C ASP A 59 10.19 2.02 -2.98
N SER A 60 11.51 2.26 -2.98
CA SER A 60 12.51 1.20 -2.85
C SER A 60 12.41 0.45 -1.51
N PHE A 61 12.05 1.11 -0.42
CA PHE A 61 11.81 0.43 0.87
C PHE A 61 10.54 -0.42 0.80
N GLY A 62 9.46 0.10 0.21
CA GLY A 62 8.21 -0.65 0.02
C GLY A 62 8.42 -1.91 -0.83
N THR A 63 9.16 -1.78 -1.93
CA THR A 63 9.52 -2.90 -2.80
C THR A 63 10.37 -3.94 -2.06
N ALA A 64 11.38 -3.49 -1.30
CA ALA A 64 12.22 -4.39 -0.51
C ALA A 64 11.41 -5.14 0.57
N CYS A 65 10.48 -4.46 1.25
CA CYS A 65 9.58 -5.10 2.21
C CYS A 65 8.68 -6.15 1.57
N ASN A 66 8.12 -5.89 0.39
CA ASN A 66 7.30 -6.86 -0.33
C ASN A 66 8.10 -8.12 -0.68
N VAL A 67 9.27 -7.96 -1.31
CA VAL A 67 10.14 -9.11 -1.66
C VAL A 67 10.58 -9.90 -0.42
N THR A 68 10.93 -9.20 0.67
CA THR A 68 11.33 -9.85 1.92
C THR A 68 10.17 -10.59 2.58
N GLY A 69 8.96 -10.01 2.56
CA GLY A 69 7.75 -10.62 3.09
C GLY A 69 7.36 -11.90 2.34
N ASP A 70 7.40 -11.87 1.00
CA ASP A 70 7.17 -13.04 0.16
C ASP A 70 8.18 -14.15 0.45
N GLY A 71 9.45 -13.79 0.64
CA GLY A 71 10.50 -14.73 1.05
C GLY A 71 10.22 -15.35 2.43
N ALA A 72 9.78 -14.55 3.40
CA ALA A 72 9.42 -15.06 4.73
C ALA A 72 8.23 -16.03 4.65
N ILE A 73 7.20 -15.72 3.85
CA ILE A 73 6.06 -16.60 3.62
C ILE A 73 6.50 -17.91 2.97
N ALA A 74 7.37 -17.85 1.96
CA ALA A 74 7.91 -19.05 1.30
C ALA A 74 8.62 -19.99 2.29
N LEU A 75 9.45 -19.43 3.19
CA LEU A 75 10.12 -20.21 4.24
C LEU A 75 9.13 -20.83 5.25
N ILE A 76 8.06 -20.11 5.60
CA ILE A 76 7.01 -20.63 6.48
C ILE A 76 6.27 -21.79 5.82
N ILE A 77 5.89 -21.64 4.55
CA ILE A 77 5.20 -22.68 3.77
C ILE A 77 6.09 -23.91 3.66
N ASP A 78 7.37 -23.74 3.32
CA ASP A 78 8.33 -24.84 3.25
C ASP A 78 8.47 -25.57 4.59
N LYS A 79 8.50 -24.82 5.70
CA LYS A 79 8.59 -25.44 7.04
C LYS A 79 7.36 -26.25 7.43
N VAL A 80 6.17 -25.77 7.06
CA VAL A 80 4.89 -26.38 7.43
C VAL A 80 4.51 -27.53 6.49
N MET A 81 4.78 -27.39 5.19
CA MET A 81 4.33 -28.33 4.14
C MET A 81 5.45 -29.11 3.46
N GLY A 82 6.70 -28.65 3.55
CA GLY A 82 7.87 -29.31 2.93
C GLY A 82 8.33 -30.59 3.63
N LYS A 83 7.71 -30.97 4.76
CA LYS A 83 7.86 -32.31 5.33
C LYS A 83 6.95 -33.31 4.62
N LYS A 84 7.47 -33.88 3.54
CA LYS A 84 7.25 -35.29 3.23
C LYS A 84 8.51 -36.06 3.59
#